data_AF-A0A7W0SX00-F1
#
_entry.id   AF-A0A7W0SX00-F1
#
_cell.length_a   1.000
_cell.length_b   1.000
_cell.length_c   1.000
_cell.angle_alpha   90.00
_cell.angle_beta   90.00
_cell.angle_gamma   90.00
#
_symmetry.space_group_name_H-M   'P 1'
#
loop_
_entity.id
_entity.type
_entity.pdbx_description
1 polymer ?
#
loop_
_entity_poly.entity_id
_entity_poly.type
_entity_poly.pdbx_seq_one_letter_code
_entity_poly.pdbx_strand_id
1 'polypeptide(L)'
;MDVGRIRRPDHERRRARGDRAPRGARRLAGWGARDRRPRESRGARRARGDEGRMGATGPAAADRARAMPGARGPHALCGTRRRLLGAVLHAPSDRDLAERFWPDRLDGSYAFRSLGTSGAVLANGSDAPIEELDPLAGIRAAVTRTIDERPGWRMEQALTVEEALHASTVAPAWLAGDERTRGKLVPGYLADLVVLSRDPVECPPDELESVEVVATMVGGRWAHNPPPW
;
A
#
# COMPACT_ATOMS: atom_id res chain seq x y z
N MET A 1 67.57 8.89 23.58
CA MET A 1 66.59 7.79 23.55
C MET A 1 65.39 8.33 22.79
N ASP A 2 65.51 8.43 21.48
CA ASP A 2 65.25 7.41 20.44
C ASP A 2 63.77 7.39 20.03
N VAL A 3 63.58 7.57 18.73
CA VAL A 3 62.35 7.99 18.05
C VAL A 3 61.73 6.75 17.43
N GLY A 4 60.74 6.18 18.12
CA GLY A 4 60.07 4.94 17.71
C GLY A 4 59.09 5.13 16.55
N ARG A 5 59.59 5.01 15.30
CA ARG A 5 58.78 4.65 14.12
C ARG A 5 58.13 3.28 14.34
N ILE A 6 56.82 3.15 14.15
CA ILE A 6 56.21 1.85 13.84
C ILE A 6 55.37 1.95 12.55
N ARG A 7 55.65 0.97 11.70
CA ARG A 7 55.34 0.80 10.27
C ARG A 7 53.84 0.62 9.98
N ARG A 8 53.44 1.10 8.80
CA ARG A 8 52.23 0.62 8.09
C ARG A 8 52.44 -0.83 7.60
N PRO A 9 51.41 -1.68 7.55
CA PRO A 9 51.47 -2.91 6.79
C PRO A 9 51.06 -2.68 5.33
N ASP A 10 51.85 -3.28 4.44
CA ASP A 10 51.66 -3.33 2.99
C ASP A 10 50.48 -4.23 2.58
N HIS A 11 49.89 -3.84 1.45
CA HIS A 11 49.00 -4.67 0.63
C HIS A 11 49.79 -5.77 -0.07
N GLU A 12 49.45 -7.06 0.14
CA GLU A 12 49.62 -8.07 -0.91
C GLU A 12 48.67 -9.28 -0.78
N ARG A 13 47.76 -9.35 -1.77
CA ARG A 13 47.16 -10.50 -2.46
C ARG A 13 47.15 -11.88 -1.76
N ARG A 14 45.94 -12.41 -1.51
CA ARG A 14 45.61 -13.83 -1.77
C ARG A 14 44.30 -13.97 -2.52
N ARG A 15 44.34 -14.80 -3.56
CA ARG A 15 43.27 -15.11 -4.51
C ARG A 15 42.30 -16.16 -3.94
N ALA A 16 41.01 -15.94 -4.22
CA ALA A 16 39.97 -16.87 -4.65
C ALA A 16 39.81 -18.25 -3.96
N ARG A 17 38.71 -18.39 -3.20
CA ARG A 17 37.65 -19.42 -3.32
C ARG A 17 36.36 -18.71 -2.87
N GLY A 18 35.24 -18.65 -3.56
CA GLY A 18 34.73 -19.51 -4.62
C GLY A 18 33.43 -20.19 -4.18
N ASP A 19 32.50 -19.51 -3.50
CA ASP A 19 31.15 -20.03 -3.26
C ASP A 19 30.09 -19.01 -3.65
N ARG A 20 29.26 -19.42 -4.61
CA ARG A 20 28.17 -18.64 -5.23
C ARG A 20 26.98 -18.58 -4.26
N ALA A 21 26.66 -17.39 -3.78
CA ALA A 21 25.33 -17.10 -3.23
C ALA A 21 24.29 -16.98 -4.36
N PRO A 22 23.06 -17.52 -4.21
CA PRO A 22 22.04 -17.44 -5.24
C PRO A 22 21.56 -16.00 -5.44
N ARG A 23 21.49 -15.59 -6.72
CA ARG A 23 21.01 -14.28 -7.16
C ARG A 23 19.49 -14.18 -6.97
N GLY A 24 19.06 -13.85 -5.75
CA GLY A 24 17.73 -13.28 -5.51
C GLY A 24 17.78 -11.77 -5.79
N ALA A 25 17.07 -11.31 -6.82
CA ALA A 25 16.97 -9.90 -7.16
C ALA A 25 16.27 -9.12 -6.03
N ARG A 26 17.05 -8.57 -5.09
CA ARG A 26 16.58 -7.57 -4.14
C ARG A 26 16.20 -6.32 -4.94
N ARG A 27 14.92 -6.16 -5.26
CA ARG A 27 14.37 -4.90 -5.75
C ARG A 27 14.16 -3.99 -4.56
N LEU A 28 15.11 -3.09 -4.32
CA LEU A 28 14.93 -1.96 -3.44
C LEU A 28 13.91 -1.01 -4.10
N ALA A 29 12.79 -0.75 -3.43
CA ALA A 29 11.88 0.31 -3.80
C ALA A 29 12.56 1.65 -3.45
N GLY A 30 13.28 2.23 -4.40
CA GLY A 30 13.88 3.55 -4.25
C GLY A 30 12.82 4.64 -4.39
N TRP A 31 12.67 5.47 -3.36
CA TRP A 31 11.90 6.72 -3.43
C TRP A 31 12.63 7.75 -4.30
N GLY A 32 11.91 8.36 -5.24
CA GLY A 32 12.47 9.38 -6.12
C GLY A 32 11.39 10.29 -6.67
N ALA A 33 11.11 11.38 -5.96
CA ALA A 33 10.35 12.50 -6.49
C ALA A 33 11.18 13.16 -7.60
N ARG A 34 10.88 12.86 -8.86
CA ARG A 34 11.38 13.64 -10.00
C ARG A 34 10.21 14.32 -10.69
N ASP A 35 10.19 15.63 -10.53
CA ASP A 35 9.25 16.57 -11.11
C ASP A 35 9.43 16.61 -12.64
N ARG A 36 8.35 16.38 -13.40
CA ARG A 36 8.31 16.62 -14.86
C ARG A 36 6.96 17.22 -15.23
N ARG A 37 6.98 18.52 -15.56
CA ARG A 37 5.84 19.24 -16.14
C ARG A 37 5.44 18.65 -17.50
N PRO A 38 4.14 18.42 -17.82
CA PRO A 38 3.72 18.06 -19.17
C PRO A 38 3.53 19.30 -20.04
N ARG A 39 4.06 19.25 -21.27
CA ARG A 39 3.72 20.17 -22.37
C ARG A 39 2.38 19.77 -22.99
N GLU A 40 1.56 20.77 -23.30
CA GLU A 40 0.29 20.61 -24.00
C GLU A 40 0.46 20.10 -25.43
N SER A 41 -0.45 19.26 -25.89
CA SER A 41 -0.71 19.06 -27.32
C SER A 41 -2.19 18.79 -27.57
N ARG A 42 -2.81 19.69 -28.34
CA ARG A 42 -4.17 19.59 -28.89
C ARG A 42 -4.25 18.45 -29.91
N GLY A 43 -5.40 17.77 -29.95
CA GLY A 43 -5.72 16.81 -31.00
C GLY A 43 -7.13 16.26 -30.89
N ALA A 44 -8.07 16.89 -31.60
CA ALA A 44 -9.45 16.45 -31.74
C ALA A 44 -9.56 15.18 -32.60
N ARG A 45 -10.47 14.24 -32.25
CA ARG A 45 -11.19 13.44 -33.25
C ARG A 45 -12.45 12.74 -32.71
N ARG A 46 -13.56 13.15 -33.34
CA ARG A 46 -14.90 12.59 -33.63
C ARG A 46 -15.29 11.21 -33.10
N ALA A 47 -16.50 11.18 -32.52
CA ALA A 47 -17.32 10.01 -32.22
C ALA A 47 -17.98 9.39 -33.48
N ARG A 48 -18.20 8.08 -33.44
CA ARG A 48 -19.27 7.37 -34.17
C ARG A 48 -19.86 6.35 -33.21
N GLY A 49 -21.18 6.36 -33.07
CA GLY A 49 -21.93 5.35 -32.33
C GLY A 49 -22.23 4.14 -33.22
N ASP A 50 -22.60 3.04 -32.57
CA ASP A 50 -23.49 2.06 -33.17
C ASP A 50 -24.27 1.32 -32.07
N GLU A 51 -25.58 1.21 -32.27
CA GLU A 51 -26.56 0.55 -31.41
C GLU A 51 -26.74 -0.91 -31.85
N GLY A 52 -27.00 -1.84 -30.92
CA GLY A 52 -27.17 -3.25 -31.29
C GLY A 52 -27.67 -4.19 -30.20
N ARG A 53 -28.98 -4.14 -29.96
CA ARG A 53 -29.94 -5.25 -29.73
C ARG A 53 -29.83 -6.18 -28.50
N MET A 54 -30.97 -6.23 -27.78
CA MET A 54 -31.34 -7.13 -26.69
C MET A 54 -31.74 -8.54 -27.17
N GLY A 55 -31.44 -9.54 -26.35
CA GLY A 55 -31.99 -10.91 -26.39
C GLY A 55 -31.92 -11.54 -24.99
N ALA A 56 -33.04 -12.07 -24.51
CA ALA A 56 -33.30 -12.51 -23.13
C ALA A 56 -32.81 -13.93 -22.83
N THR A 57 -32.56 -14.23 -21.53
CA THR A 57 -33.11 -15.32 -20.68
C THR A 57 -32.25 -15.52 -19.43
N GLY A 58 -32.83 -15.58 -18.22
CA GLY A 58 -32.14 -15.94 -16.95
C GLY A 58 -32.17 -17.44 -16.67
N PRO A 59 -31.95 -17.92 -15.43
CA PRO A 59 -31.35 -17.28 -14.25
C PRO A 59 -30.16 -18.09 -13.68
N ALA A 60 -29.16 -17.42 -13.06
CA ALA A 60 -28.21 -18.11 -12.16
C ALA A 60 -27.60 -17.10 -11.19
N ALA A 61 -27.72 -17.39 -9.90
CA ALA A 61 -27.05 -16.68 -8.81
C ALA A 61 -25.54 -16.90 -8.92
N ALA A 62 -24.77 -15.83 -9.12
CA ALA A 62 -23.32 -15.86 -9.21
C ALA A 62 -22.71 -14.60 -8.58
N ASP A 63 -21.73 -14.84 -7.72
CA ASP A 63 -20.60 -13.98 -7.33
C ASP A 63 -20.69 -12.49 -7.64
N ARG A 64 -20.89 -11.69 -6.58
CA ARG A 64 -20.64 -10.24 -6.62
C ARG A 64 -19.21 -9.93 -6.18
N ALA A 65 -18.22 -10.52 -6.85
CA ALA A 65 -16.92 -9.87 -6.99
C ALA A 65 -17.00 -8.98 -8.23
N ARG A 66 -17.31 -7.69 -8.06
CA ARG A 66 -17.28 -6.73 -9.17
C ARG A 66 -15.87 -6.70 -9.76
N ALA A 67 -15.73 -7.21 -10.97
CA ALA A 67 -14.59 -6.93 -11.82
C ALA A 67 -14.45 -5.40 -11.98
N MET A 68 -13.27 -4.87 -11.73
CA MET A 68 -12.95 -3.46 -11.97
C MET A 68 -13.20 -3.13 -13.45
N PRO A 69 -14.01 -2.11 -13.79
CA PRO A 69 -14.21 -1.72 -15.16
C PRO A 69 -12.89 -1.21 -15.76
N GLY A 70 -12.53 -1.72 -16.94
CA GLY A 70 -11.37 -1.27 -17.68
C GLY A 70 -11.49 0.22 -18.04
N ALA A 71 -10.67 1.05 -17.40
CA ALA A 71 -10.56 2.47 -17.70
C ALA A 71 -10.00 2.68 -19.12
N ARG A 72 -10.87 3.00 -20.08
CA ARG A 72 -10.48 3.61 -21.36
C ARG A 72 -10.72 5.12 -21.26
N GLY A 73 -9.73 5.83 -20.73
CA GLY A 73 -9.65 7.30 -20.75
C GLY A 73 -8.30 7.76 -21.29
N PRO A 74 -8.13 9.02 -21.73
CA PRO A 74 -7.01 9.49 -22.55
C PRO A 74 -5.65 9.61 -21.83
N HIS A 75 -5.47 9.00 -20.67
CA HIS A 75 -4.20 8.89 -19.96
C HIS A 75 -3.60 7.49 -20.07
N ALA A 76 -3.58 6.94 -21.29
CA ALA A 76 -2.78 5.75 -21.60
C ALA A 76 -1.30 6.16 -21.74
N LEU A 77 -0.66 6.50 -20.61
CA LEU A 77 0.79 6.70 -20.54
C LEU A 77 1.45 5.44 -19.96
N CYS A 78 1.95 4.62 -20.88
CA CYS A 78 3.11 3.73 -20.73
C CYS A 78 3.10 2.75 -19.54
N GLY A 79 2.54 1.55 -19.77
CA GLY A 79 3.07 0.20 -19.44
C GLY A 79 3.70 -0.13 -18.08
N THR A 80 3.78 0.81 -17.15
CA THR A 80 4.43 0.70 -15.86
C THR A 80 3.30 0.69 -14.85
N ARG A 81 2.97 -0.48 -14.31
CA ARG A 81 2.03 -0.57 -13.18
C ARG A 81 2.61 0.31 -12.06
N ARG A 82 2.04 1.50 -11.84
CA ARG A 82 2.50 2.43 -10.81
C ARG A 82 2.23 1.78 -9.46
N ARG A 83 3.32 1.49 -8.75
CA ARG A 83 3.28 0.97 -7.38
C ARG A 83 3.47 2.17 -6.45
N LEU A 84 2.57 2.35 -5.51
CA LEU A 84 2.74 3.32 -4.44
C LEU A 84 2.77 2.57 -3.12
N LEU A 85 3.89 2.67 -2.42
CA LEU A 85 3.93 2.40 -0.99
C LEU A 85 3.66 3.74 -0.31
N GLY A 86 2.55 3.83 0.42
CA GLY A 86 2.20 5.01 1.20
C GLY A 86 1.99 4.57 2.65
N ALA A 87 2.83 5.05 3.56
CA ALA A 87 2.54 4.95 4.98
C ALA A 87 1.43 5.95 5.29
N VAL A 88 0.22 5.44 5.49
CA VAL A 88 -0.99 6.26 5.62
C VAL A 88 -1.01 7.10 6.90
N LEU A 89 -0.25 6.69 7.94
CA LEU A 89 -0.06 7.43 9.19
C LEU A 89 0.68 8.76 8.99
N HIS A 90 1.59 8.83 8.00
CA HIS A 90 2.29 10.07 7.67
C HIS A 90 1.35 11.19 7.24
N ALA A 91 0.16 10.88 6.74
CA ALA A 91 -0.80 11.92 6.35
C ALA A 91 -1.22 12.80 7.54
N PRO A 92 -1.84 12.24 8.60
CA PRO A 92 -2.17 13.05 9.77
C PRO A 92 -0.96 13.49 10.61
N SER A 93 0.12 12.72 10.68
CA SER A 93 1.30 13.10 11.48
C SER A 93 2.07 14.27 10.87
N ASP A 94 2.27 14.29 9.55
CA ASP A 94 2.97 15.36 8.84
C ASP A 94 2.07 16.56 8.51
N ARG A 95 0.79 16.54 8.88
CA ARG A 95 -0.20 17.60 8.57
C ARG A 95 0.36 19.01 8.73
N ASP A 96 0.88 19.32 9.92
CA ASP A 96 1.32 20.67 10.26
C ASP A 96 2.60 21.06 9.50
N LEU A 97 3.48 20.08 9.25
CA LEU A 97 4.69 20.27 8.45
C LEU A 97 4.35 20.51 6.98
N ALA A 98 3.42 19.73 6.43
CA ALA A 98 2.96 19.86 5.05
C ALA A 98 2.27 21.22 4.83
N GLU A 99 1.40 21.64 5.75
CA GLU A 99 0.75 22.96 5.67
C GLU A 99 1.77 24.10 5.78
N ARG A 100 2.77 23.96 6.65
CA ARG A 100 3.79 25.00 6.85
C ARG A 100 4.78 25.11 5.70
N PHE A 101 5.27 23.98 5.19
CA PHE A 101 6.40 23.97 4.25
C PHE A 101 5.99 23.72 2.80
N TRP A 102 4.81 23.12 2.56
CA TRP A 102 4.33 22.76 1.24
C TRP A 102 2.90 23.26 0.91
N PRO A 103 2.51 24.49 1.29
CA PRO A 103 1.14 24.98 1.11
C PRO A 103 0.68 24.89 -0.36
N ASP A 104 1.57 25.16 -1.32
CA ASP A 104 1.26 25.13 -2.76
C ASP A 104 1.27 23.71 -3.37
N ARG A 105 1.56 22.67 -2.58
CA ARG A 105 1.70 21.28 -3.05
C ARG A 105 0.81 20.31 -2.29
N LEU A 106 -0.07 20.80 -1.43
CA LEU A 106 -0.96 19.96 -0.63
C LEU A 106 -1.83 19.06 -1.51
N ASP A 107 -2.19 19.46 -2.73
CA ASP A 107 -3.06 18.66 -3.61
C ASP A 107 -2.39 17.37 -4.09
N GLY A 108 -1.06 17.38 -4.22
CA GLY A 108 -0.27 16.20 -4.57
C GLY A 108 0.25 15.42 -3.36
N SER A 109 0.13 15.98 -2.15
CA SER A 109 0.68 15.40 -0.93
C SER A 109 -0.34 14.45 -0.30
N TYR A 110 0.09 13.24 0.04
CA TYR A 110 -0.75 12.21 0.68
C TYR A 110 -2.09 11.94 -0.06
N ALA A 111 -2.09 12.09 -1.40
CA ALA A 111 -3.25 11.98 -2.28
C ALA A 111 -3.66 10.53 -2.57
N PHE A 112 -3.82 9.71 -1.52
CA PHE A 112 -4.00 8.26 -1.62
C PHE A 112 -5.20 7.87 -2.47
N ARG A 113 -6.40 8.41 -2.19
CA ARG A 113 -7.62 8.11 -2.96
C ARG A 113 -7.48 8.48 -4.44
N SER A 114 -6.88 9.64 -4.72
CA SER A 114 -6.65 10.09 -6.10
C SER A 114 -5.70 9.15 -6.84
N LEU A 115 -4.62 8.72 -6.18
CA LEU A 115 -3.67 7.75 -6.72
C LEU A 115 -4.35 6.39 -6.96
N GLY A 116 -5.15 5.90 -6.02
CA GLY A 116 -5.94 4.67 -6.19
C GLY A 116 -6.92 4.76 -7.36
N THR A 117 -7.65 5.88 -7.47
CA THR A 117 -8.60 6.13 -8.57
C THR A 117 -7.90 6.19 -9.93
N SER A 118 -6.64 6.64 -9.98
CA SER A 118 -5.83 6.62 -11.22
C SER A 118 -5.39 5.22 -11.67
N GLY A 119 -5.65 4.19 -10.87
CA GLY A 119 -5.23 2.80 -11.12
C GLY A 119 -3.87 2.45 -10.51
N ALA A 120 -3.31 3.29 -9.65
CA ALA A 120 -2.13 2.92 -8.88
C ALA A 120 -2.50 1.85 -7.83
N VAL A 121 -1.59 0.91 -7.59
CA VAL A 121 -1.73 -0.03 -6.47
C VAL A 121 -1.23 0.66 -5.22
N LEU A 122 -2.13 0.88 -4.26
CA LEU A 122 -1.82 1.41 -2.94
C LEU A 122 -1.45 0.26 -2.01
N ALA A 123 -0.23 0.28 -1.49
CA ALA A 123 0.21 -0.59 -0.41
C ALA A 123 0.52 0.26 0.82
N ASN A 124 0.01 -0.16 1.97
CA ASN A 124 0.25 0.46 3.26
C ASN A 124 1.45 -0.18 3.96
N GLY A 125 2.11 0.59 4.81
CA GLY A 125 3.15 0.15 5.73
C GLY A 125 3.29 1.16 6.86
N SER A 126 3.80 0.75 8.02
CA SER A 126 3.98 1.67 9.14
C SER A 126 5.13 2.64 8.92
N ASP A 127 6.25 2.21 8.32
CA ASP A 127 7.52 2.94 8.42
C ASP A 127 8.04 3.01 9.88
N ALA A 128 7.67 2.01 10.69
CA ALA A 128 8.16 1.87 12.05
C ALA A 128 9.71 1.79 12.08
N PRO A 129 10.36 2.45 13.05
CA PRO A 129 9.78 3.04 14.25
C PRO A 129 9.42 4.53 14.12
N ILE A 130 9.36 5.10 12.91
CA ILE A 130 9.02 6.53 12.74
C ILE A 130 7.55 6.78 13.10
N GLU A 131 6.66 5.91 12.64
CA GLU A 131 5.24 5.91 12.97
C GLU A 131 4.85 4.68 13.80
N GLU A 132 3.61 4.68 14.29
CA GLU A 132 3.00 3.58 15.04
C GLU A 132 3.08 2.25 14.27
N LEU A 133 3.50 1.19 14.97
CA LEU A 133 3.68 -0.13 14.37
C LEU A 133 2.34 -0.85 14.18
N ASP A 134 1.34 -0.54 15.02
CA ASP A 134 0.02 -1.16 14.96
C ASP A 134 -0.64 -0.97 13.57
N PRO A 135 -0.90 -2.06 12.82
CA PRO A 135 -1.57 -1.98 11.54
C PRO A 135 -2.99 -1.42 11.63
N LEU A 136 -3.70 -1.61 12.76
CA LEU A 136 -5.05 -1.08 12.94
C LEU A 136 -5.02 0.44 13.08
N ALA A 137 -4.04 1.01 13.78
CA ALA A 137 -3.79 2.46 13.78
C ALA A 137 -3.58 3.00 12.36
N GLY A 138 -2.82 2.29 11.53
CA GLY A 138 -2.66 2.62 10.12
C GLY A 138 -3.98 2.59 9.34
N ILE A 139 -4.76 1.52 9.47
CA ILE A 139 -6.07 1.41 8.81
C ILE A 139 -7.00 2.55 9.25
N ARG A 140 -7.06 2.84 10.55
CA ARG A 140 -7.84 3.96 11.10
C ARG A 140 -7.40 5.28 10.49
N ALA A 141 -6.10 5.59 10.50
CA ALA A 141 -5.57 6.82 9.92
C ALA A 141 -5.83 6.95 8.41
N ALA A 142 -5.89 5.85 7.66
CA ALA A 142 -6.26 5.89 6.24
C ALA A 142 -7.71 6.32 5.99
N VAL A 143 -8.61 5.95 6.91
CA VAL A 143 -10.06 6.21 6.83
C VAL A 143 -10.42 7.55 7.46
N THR A 144 -9.95 7.82 8.67
CA THR A 144 -10.31 9.02 9.44
C THR A 144 -9.40 10.21 9.14
N ARG A 145 -8.20 9.95 8.60
CA ARG A 145 -7.15 10.95 8.34
C ARG A 145 -6.82 11.82 9.56
N THR A 146 -6.90 11.22 10.74
CA THR A 146 -6.46 11.81 12.01
C THR A 146 -5.87 10.72 12.91
N ILE A 147 -4.99 11.13 13.82
CA ILE A 147 -4.40 10.30 14.89
C ILE A 147 -4.66 10.90 16.28
N ASP A 148 -5.37 12.02 16.34
CA ASP A 148 -5.71 12.75 17.54
C ASP A 148 -7.13 13.34 17.42
N GLU A 149 -7.53 14.16 18.39
CA GLU A 149 -8.87 14.75 18.48
C GLU A 149 -9.18 15.79 17.38
N ARG A 150 -8.22 16.13 16.51
CA ARG A 150 -8.45 17.12 15.44
C ARG A 150 -9.31 16.51 14.32
N PRO A 151 -10.08 17.35 13.60
CA PRO A 151 -10.80 16.89 12.42
C PRO A 151 -9.85 16.30 11.37
N GLY A 152 -10.33 15.25 10.70
CA GLY A 152 -9.60 14.55 9.64
C GLY A 152 -9.04 15.49 8.59
N TRP A 153 -7.77 15.29 8.24
CA TRP A 153 -7.05 16.16 7.34
C TRP A 153 -7.18 15.70 5.89
N ARG A 154 -7.66 16.59 5.01
CA ARG A 154 -7.82 16.33 3.56
C ARG A 154 -8.70 15.10 3.31
N MET A 155 -9.90 15.11 3.91
CA MET A 155 -10.88 14.01 3.87
C MET A 155 -11.28 13.58 2.46
N GLU A 156 -11.13 14.43 1.45
CA GLU A 156 -11.29 14.08 0.04
C GLU A 156 -10.33 12.96 -0.41
N GLN A 157 -9.20 12.77 0.30
CA GLN A 157 -8.22 11.70 0.08
C GLN A 157 -8.38 10.51 1.04
N ALA A 158 -9.43 10.48 1.88
CA ALA A 158 -9.71 9.34 2.75
C ALA A 158 -10.02 8.08 1.94
N LEU A 159 -9.58 6.93 2.44
CA LEU A 159 -9.91 5.62 1.88
C LEU A 159 -11.17 5.07 2.55
N THR A 160 -11.89 4.18 1.87
CA THR A 160 -12.86 3.33 2.56
C THR A 160 -12.14 2.30 3.43
N VAL A 161 -12.86 1.68 4.38
CA VAL A 161 -12.28 0.61 5.23
C VAL A 161 -11.78 -0.54 4.36
N GLU A 162 -12.53 -0.94 3.33
CA GLU A 162 -12.15 -2.02 2.42
C GLU A 162 -10.92 -1.66 1.58
N GLU A 163 -10.81 -0.41 1.13
CA GLU A 163 -9.62 0.09 0.44
C GLU A 163 -8.40 0.05 1.37
N ALA A 164 -8.55 0.47 2.63
CA ALA A 164 -7.49 0.44 3.64
C ALA A 164 -7.07 -0.99 4.02
N LEU A 165 -8.02 -1.91 4.19
CA LEU A 165 -7.78 -3.33 4.44
C LEU A 165 -7.05 -3.97 3.25
N HIS A 166 -7.51 -3.72 2.02
CA HIS A 166 -6.85 -4.22 0.81
C HIS A 166 -5.42 -3.66 0.69
N ALA A 167 -5.24 -2.36 0.96
CA ALA A 167 -3.93 -1.72 0.97
C ALA A 167 -3.00 -2.29 2.05
N SER A 168 -3.53 -2.87 3.13
CA SER A 168 -2.75 -3.43 4.24
C SER A 168 -2.55 -4.96 4.15
N THR A 169 -3.27 -5.65 3.27
CA THR A 169 -3.24 -7.14 3.17
C THR A 169 -2.83 -7.63 1.77
N VAL A 170 -3.67 -7.41 0.77
CA VAL A 170 -3.49 -7.91 -0.60
C VAL A 170 -2.38 -7.14 -1.32
N ALA A 171 -2.40 -5.82 -1.23
CA ALA A 171 -1.46 -4.98 -1.98
C ALA A 171 0.00 -5.13 -1.54
N PRO A 172 0.32 -5.24 -0.24
CA PRO A 172 1.69 -5.49 0.21
C PRO A 172 2.20 -6.87 -0.22
N ALA A 173 1.34 -7.91 -0.23
CA ALA A 173 1.71 -9.23 -0.74
C ALA A 173 2.09 -9.16 -2.23
N TRP A 174 1.31 -8.42 -3.04
CA TRP A 174 1.63 -8.17 -4.45
C TRP A 174 2.89 -7.31 -4.65
N LEU A 175 3.09 -6.32 -3.78
CA LEU A 175 4.29 -5.49 -3.82
C LEU A 175 5.55 -6.34 -3.56
N ALA A 176 5.46 -7.28 -2.62
CA ALA A 176 6.53 -8.22 -2.25
C ALA A 176 6.74 -9.37 -3.27
N GLY A 177 5.77 -9.62 -4.15
CA GLY A 177 5.81 -10.74 -5.10
C GLY A 177 5.27 -12.06 -4.54
N ASP A 178 4.56 -12.01 -3.41
CA ASP A 178 4.01 -13.16 -2.69
C ASP A 178 2.50 -13.31 -2.89
N GLU A 179 1.89 -12.58 -3.83
CA GLU A 179 0.43 -12.52 -4.05
C GLU A 179 -0.23 -13.84 -4.39
N ARG A 180 0.56 -14.88 -4.68
CA ARG A 180 0.10 -16.24 -4.96
C ARG A 180 0.11 -17.15 -3.73
N THR A 181 0.59 -16.65 -2.60
CA THR A 181 0.82 -17.43 -1.39
C THR A 181 0.28 -16.77 -0.13
N ARG A 182 0.17 -15.43 -0.08
CA ARG A 182 -0.38 -14.70 1.09
C ARG A 182 -1.18 -13.47 0.68
N GLY A 183 -1.77 -12.82 1.69
CA GLY A 183 -2.57 -11.59 1.54
C GLY A 183 -4.04 -11.83 1.23
N LYS A 184 -4.48 -13.10 1.13
CA LYS A 184 -5.88 -13.50 0.92
C LYS A 184 -6.19 -14.77 1.71
N LEU A 185 -7.43 -14.88 2.19
CA LEU A 185 -7.95 -16.10 2.82
C LEU A 185 -8.73 -16.93 1.81
N VAL A 186 -8.00 -17.63 0.95
CA VAL A 186 -8.57 -18.58 -0.03
C VAL A 186 -7.75 -19.87 -0.04
N PRO A 187 -8.33 -21.02 -0.42
CA PRO A 187 -7.59 -22.28 -0.45
C PRO A 187 -6.28 -22.21 -1.26
N GLY A 188 -5.22 -22.79 -0.71
CA GLY A 188 -3.86 -22.77 -1.30
C GLY A 188 -2.98 -21.60 -0.87
N TYR A 189 -3.49 -20.68 -0.05
CA TYR A 189 -2.72 -19.58 0.56
C TYR A 189 -2.37 -19.91 2.01
N LEU A 190 -1.39 -19.21 2.58
CA LEU A 190 -1.09 -19.26 4.00
C LEU A 190 -2.32 -18.84 4.80
N ALA A 191 -2.62 -19.60 5.86
CA ALA A 191 -3.59 -19.23 6.87
C ALA A 191 -2.95 -18.21 7.84
N ASP A 192 -2.67 -17.02 7.31
CA ASP A 192 -2.26 -15.83 8.05
C ASP A 192 -3.51 -14.96 8.26
N LEU A 193 -4.06 -14.96 9.47
CA LEU A 193 -5.28 -14.20 9.80
C LEU A 193 -5.22 -13.60 11.19
N VAL A 194 -6.04 -12.57 11.38
CA VAL A 194 -6.38 -12.02 12.68
C VAL A 194 -7.88 -12.17 12.90
N VAL A 195 -8.28 -12.44 14.13
CA VAL A 195 -9.67 -12.35 14.58
C VAL A 195 -9.81 -10.99 15.25
N LEU A 196 -10.81 -10.21 14.83
CA LEU A 196 -11.08 -8.89 15.37
C LEU A 196 -12.29 -8.95 16.30
N SER A 197 -12.35 -8.06 17.30
CA SER A 197 -13.45 -7.99 18.27
C SER A 197 -14.79 -7.62 17.62
N ARG A 198 -14.75 -7.00 16.44
CA ARG A 198 -15.91 -6.61 15.63
C ARG A 198 -15.52 -6.46 14.15
N ASP A 199 -16.51 -6.41 13.28
CA ASP A 199 -16.30 -6.17 11.86
C ASP A 199 -15.98 -4.68 11.61
N PRO A 200 -14.77 -4.32 11.12
CA PRO A 200 -14.41 -2.94 10.84
C PRO A 200 -15.16 -2.35 9.63
N VAL A 201 -15.71 -3.18 8.74
CA VAL A 201 -16.46 -2.71 7.55
C VAL A 201 -17.87 -2.26 7.94
N GLU A 202 -18.45 -2.86 8.97
CA GLU A 202 -19.80 -2.54 9.43
C GLU A 202 -19.83 -1.46 10.52
N CYS A 203 -18.69 -1.12 11.14
CA CYS A 203 -18.66 -0.08 12.17
C CYS A 203 -18.50 1.33 11.59
N PRO A 204 -19.08 2.36 12.24
CA PRO A 204 -18.79 3.76 11.93
C PRO A 204 -17.29 4.07 12.02
N PRO A 205 -16.74 4.98 11.18
CA PRO A 205 -15.30 5.30 11.18
C PRO A 205 -14.72 5.75 12.52
N ASP A 206 -15.52 6.42 13.35
CA ASP A 206 -15.17 6.85 14.71
C ASP A 206 -15.11 5.67 15.70
N GLU A 207 -15.82 4.58 15.43
CA GLU A 207 -15.75 3.36 16.24
C GLU A 207 -14.57 2.44 15.88
N LEU A 208 -13.83 2.72 14.79
CA LEU A 208 -12.66 1.93 14.38
C LEU A 208 -11.56 1.88 15.45
N GLU A 209 -11.50 2.87 16.33
CA GLU A 209 -10.55 2.88 17.45
C GLU A 209 -10.82 1.78 18.48
N SER A 210 -12.07 1.33 18.61
CA SER A 210 -12.47 0.26 19.54
C SER A 210 -12.23 -1.16 18.99
N VAL A 211 -11.79 -1.29 17.74
CA VAL A 211 -11.54 -2.59 17.12
C VAL A 211 -10.23 -3.15 17.65
N GLU A 212 -10.28 -4.34 18.25
CA GLU A 212 -9.13 -4.99 18.88
C GLU A 212 -8.82 -6.31 18.19
N VAL A 213 -7.55 -6.70 18.19
CA VAL A 213 -7.12 -8.05 17.77
C VAL A 213 -7.40 -9.03 18.91
N VAL A 214 -8.35 -9.93 18.70
CA VAL A 214 -8.70 -11.00 19.64
C VAL A 214 -7.70 -12.15 19.55
N ALA A 215 -7.32 -12.56 18.34
CA ALA A 215 -6.42 -13.69 18.11
C ALA A 215 -5.61 -13.50 16.82
N THR A 216 -4.47 -14.18 16.72
CA THR A 216 -3.63 -14.16 15.51
C THR A 216 -3.15 -15.56 15.16
N MET A 217 -3.31 -15.92 13.88
CA MET A 217 -2.80 -17.15 13.30
C MET A 217 -1.75 -16.82 12.23
N VAL A 218 -0.64 -17.54 12.24
CA VAL A 218 0.43 -17.43 11.25
C VAL A 218 0.74 -18.81 10.68
N GLY A 219 0.57 -18.97 9.38
CA GLY A 219 0.81 -20.22 8.66
C GLY A 219 0.00 -21.39 9.20
N GLY A 220 -1.24 -21.15 9.64
CA GLY A 220 -2.11 -22.19 10.22
C GLY A 220 -1.87 -22.50 11.70
N ARG A 221 -0.98 -21.76 12.38
CA ARG A 221 -0.71 -21.94 13.81
C ARG A 221 -1.10 -20.68 14.58
N TRP A 222 -1.86 -20.84 15.65
CA TRP A 222 -2.17 -19.74 16.56
C TRP A 222 -0.90 -19.22 17.23
N ALA A 223 -0.57 -17.95 16.98
CA ALA A 223 0.56 -17.26 17.57
C ALA A 223 0.14 -16.38 18.76
N HIS A 224 -1.12 -15.97 18.79
CA HIS A 224 -1.71 -15.17 19.85
C HIS A 224 -3.14 -15.64 20.17
N ASN A 225 -3.43 -15.81 21.45
CA ASN A 225 -4.75 -16.11 22.03
C ASN A 225 -5.54 -17.22 21.29
N PRO A 226 -5.06 -18.48 21.30
CA PRO A 226 -5.77 -19.59 20.66
C PRO A 226 -7.16 -19.83 21.30
N PRO A 227 -8.16 -20.29 20.53
CA PRO A 227 -9.50 -20.61 21.04
C PRO A 227 -9.50 -21.75 22.10
N PRO A 228 -10.58 -21.90 22.89
CA PRO A 228 -11.86 -21.18 22.78
C PRO A 228 -11.86 -19.81 23.48
N TRP A 229 -12.57 -18.85 22.89
CA TRP A 229 -12.81 -17.49 23.38
C TRP A 229 -14.31 -17.18 23.31
#